data_AF-A0A3D0Z483-F1
#
_entry.id   AF-A0A3D0Z483-F1
#
_cell.length_a   1.000
_cell.length_b   1.000
_cell.length_c   1.000
_cell.angle_alpha   90.00
_cell.angle_beta   90.00
_cell.angle_gamma   90.00
#
_symmetry.space_group_name_H-M   'P 1'
#
loop_
_entity.id
_entity.type
_entity.pdbx_description
1 polymer ?
#
loop_
_entity_poly.entity_id
_entity_poly.type
_entity_poly.pdbx_seq_one_letter_code
_entity_poly.pdbx_strand_id
1 'polypeptide(L)'
;MSLANMKDLLNQARQGNYAVGMFVMYDIEMATGLIQAAEETNSPLIMAYGELAEELVSIRHLSKAVHSMIGEAKVPIALHWDHGSGLDIAALALRSGFTSVMIDASAE
;
A
#
# COMPACT_ATOMS: atom_id res chain seq x y z
N MET A 1 -10.68 11.31 -3.80
CA MET A 1 -9.57 10.61 -4.48
C MET A 1 -9.52 9.21 -3.93
N SER A 2 -9.16 8.25 -4.75
CA SER A 2 -9.04 6.82 -4.43
C SER A 2 -7.80 6.49 -3.58
N LEU A 3 -6.70 7.26 -3.70
CA LEU A 3 -5.58 7.16 -2.78
C LEU A 3 -6.01 7.62 -1.38
N ALA A 4 -5.89 6.73 -0.40
CA ALA A 4 -6.37 6.91 0.97
C ALA A 4 -5.25 6.82 2.01
N ASN A 5 -5.47 7.44 3.17
CA ASN A 5 -4.61 7.25 4.33
C ASN A 5 -5.01 5.97 5.08
N MET A 6 -4.03 5.13 5.43
CA MET A 6 -4.31 3.87 6.15
C MET A 6 -4.99 4.11 7.51
N LYS A 7 -4.72 5.23 8.18
CA LYS A 7 -5.40 5.60 9.44
C LYS A 7 -6.91 5.68 9.25
N ASP A 8 -7.38 6.27 8.15
CA ASP A 8 -8.81 6.44 7.90
C ASP A 8 -9.47 5.10 7.57
N LEU A 9 -8.80 4.26 6.76
CA LEU A 9 -9.26 2.91 6.45
C LEU A 9 -9.42 2.06 7.71
N LEU A 10 -8.40 2.04 8.58
CA LEU A 10 -8.43 1.25 9.80
C LEU A 10 -9.42 1.78 10.84
N ASN A 11 -9.62 3.10 10.91
CA ASN A 11 -10.65 3.68 11.77
C ASN A 11 -12.06 3.28 11.33
N GLN A 12 -12.34 3.32 10.02
CA GLN A 12 -13.62 2.88 9.47
C GLN A 12 -13.83 1.37 9.69
N ALA A 13 -12.79 0.56 9.47
CA ALA A 13 -12.82 -0.88 9.71
C ALA A 13 -13.11 -1.22 11.17
N ARG A 14 -12.45 -0.54 12.11
CA ARG A 14 -12.70 -0.68 13.54
C ARG A 14 -14.13 -0.32 13.94
N GLN A 15 -14.67 0.78 13.40
CA GLN A 15 -16.06 1.18 13.68
C GLN A 15 -17.08 0.23 13.06
N GLY A 16 -16.77 -0.32 11.89
CA GLY A 16 -17.62 -1.26 11.15
C GLY A 16 -17.47 -2.73 11.54
N ASN A 17 -16.59 -3.05 12.51
CA ASN A 17 -16.28 -4.43 12.93
C ASN A 17 -15.82 -5.35 11.77
N TYR A 18 -14.96 -4.83 10.90
CA TYR A 18 -14.32 -5.61 9.83
C TYR A 18 -12.81 -5.35 9.77
N ALA A 19 -12.11 -6.06 8.89
CA ALA A 19 -10.69 -5.87 8.64
C ALA A 19 -10.45 -5.45 7.17
N VAL A 20 -9.36 -4.72 6.92
CA VAL A 20 -8.91 -4.36 5.58
C VAL A 20 -7.78 -5.30 5.17
N GLY A 21 -7.88 -5.91 4.00
CA GLY A 21 -6.84 -6.80 3.49
C GLY A 21 -5.58 -6.02 3.11
N MET A 22 -4.41 -6.53 3.53
CA MET A 22 -3.10 -6.06 3.10
C MET A 22 -2.45 -7.12 2.21
N PHE A 23 -2.07 -6.73 0.99
CA PHE A 23 -1.44 -7.64 0.03
C PHE A 23 -0.18 -7.00 -0.54
N VAL A 24 0.92 -7.75 -0.52
CA VAL A 24 2.19 -7.33 -1.11
C VAL A 24 2.11 -7.44 -2.62
N MET A 25 2.67 -6.44 -3.31
CA MET A 25 2.84 -6.46 -4.77
C MET A 25 4.33 -6.44 -5.14
N TYR A 26 4.65 -7.05 -6.28
CA TYR A 26 6.01 -7.10 -6.83
C TYR A 26 6.10 -6.47 -8.23
N ASP A 27 4.97 -6.35 -8.93
CA ASP A 27 4.88 -5.84 -10.29
C ASP A 27 3.51 -5.18 -10.57
N ILE A 28 3.32 -4.71 -11.80
CA ILE A 28 2.10 -4.02 -12.23
C ILE A 28 0.94 -4.99 -12.48
N GLU A 29 1.24 -6.23 -12.85
CA GLU A 29 0.26 -7.29 -13.07
C GLU A 29 -0.44 -7.65 -11.74
N MET A 30 0.32 -7.78 -10.66
CA MET A 30 -0.22 -7.94 -9.30
C MET A 30 -1.04 -6.73 -8.87
N ALA A 31 -0.52 -5.51 -9.07
CA ALA A 31 -1.27 -4.30 -8.73
C ALA A 31 -2.62 -4.24 -9.49
N THR A 32 -2.63 -4.63 -10.76
CA THR A 32 -3.86 -4.71 -11.59
C THR A 32 -4.85 -5.71 -11.01
N GLY A 33 -4.40 -6.93 -10.70
CA GLY A 33 -5.26 -7.97 -10.12
C GLY A 33 -5.82 -7.59 -8.75
N LEU A 34 -5.00 -6.97 -7.89
CA LEU A 34 -5.41 -6.51 -6.57
C LEU A 34 -6.47 -5.39 -6.66
N ILE A 35 -6.28 -4.42 -7.55
CA ILE A 35 -7.26 -3.35 -7.77
C ILE A 35 -8.57 -3.94 -8.30
N GLN A 36 -8.50 -4.83 -9.29
CA GLN A 36 -9.68 -5.47 -9.86
C GLN A 36 -10.47 -6.24 -8.79
N ALA A 37 -9.79 -7.07 -7.98
CA ALA A 37 -10.44 -7.82 -6.91
C ALA A 37 -11.07 -6.89 -5.86
N ALA A 38 -10.40 -5.80 -5.49
CA ALA A 38 -10.93 -4.82 -4.56
C ALA A 38 -12.18 -4.10 -5.11
N GLU A 39 -12.19 -3.77 -6.42
CA GLU A 39 -13.37 -3.20 -7.09
C GLU A 39 -14.53 -4.19 -7.17
N GLU A 40 -14.29 -5.43 -7.60
CA GLU A 40 -15.32 -6.47 -7.73
C GLU A 40 -16.01 -6.77 -6.39
N THR A 41 -15.24 -6.71 -5.30
CA THR A 41 -15.72 -6.95 -3.95
C THR A 41 -16.17 -5.69 -3.21
N ASN A 42 -16.12 -4.51 -3.86
CA ASN A 42 -16.38 -3.21 -3.27
C ASN A 42 -15.67 -3.00 -1.90
N SER A 43 -14.43 -3.49 -1.79
CA SER A 43 -13.68 -3.51 -0.54
C SER A 43 -12.53 -2.50 -0.55
N PRO A 44 -12.22 -1.85 0.58
CA PRO A 44 -10.98 -1.08 0.72
C PRO A 44 -9.76 -2.02 0.64
N LEU A 45 -8.62 -1.48 0.20
CA LEU A 45 -7.39 -2.24 0.02
C LEU A 45 -6.18 -1.53 0.66
N ILE A 46 -5.30 -2.30 1.30
CA ILE A 46 -3.93 -1.87 1.60
C ILE A 46 -3.01 -2.60 0.63
N MET A 47 -2.38 -1.85 -0.28
CA MET A 47 -1.43 -2.36 -1.24
C MET A 47 -0.02 -2.13 -0.70
N ALA A 48 0.72 -3.20 -0.46
CA ALA A 48 1.99 -3.16 0.25
C ALA A 48 3.21 -3.35 -0.65
N TYR A 49 4.27 -2.63 -0.35
CA TYR A 49 5.62 -2.83 -0.88
C TYR A 49 6.43 -3.57 0.20
N GLY A 50 6.73 -4.84 -0.05
CA GLY A 50 7.50 -5.68 0.88
C GLY A 50 9.01 -5.55 0.70
N GLU A 51 9.77 -6.03 1.68
CA GLU A 51 11.25 -5.97 1.70
C GLU A 51 11.90 -6.57 0.43
N LEU A 52 11.40 -7.73 -0.02
CA LEU A 52 11.92 -8.43 -1.20
C LEU A 52 11.61 -7.71 -2.53
N ALA A 53 10.71 -6.71 -2.53
CA ALA A 53 10.36 -6.00 -3.76
C ALA A 53 11.48 -5.08 -4.25
N GLU A 54 12.36 -4.60 -3.36
CA GLU A 54 13.47 -3.69 -3.75
C GLU A 54 14.54 -4.38 -4.59
N GLU A 55 14.67 -5.70 -4.46
CA GLU A 55 15.54 -6.51 -5.32
C GLU A 55 15.03 -6.62 -6.77
N LEU A 56 13.73 -6.40 -6.99
CA LEU A 56 13.06 -6.55 -8.28
C LEU A 56 12.80 -5.20 -8.96
N VAL A 57 12.24 -4.26 -8.21
CA VAL A 57 11.85 -2.93 -8.70
C VAL A 57 11.96 -1.91 -7.59
N SER A 58 12.74 -0.86 -7.81
CA SER A 58 12.92 0.18 -6.78
C SER A 58 11.58 0.80 -6.35
N ILE A 59 11.46 1.12 -5.06
CA ILE A 59 10.28 1.76 -4.46
C ILE A 59 9.76 2.97 -5.26
N ARG A 60 10.67 3.78 -5.82
CA ARG A 60 10.32 4.97 -6.59
C ARG A 60 9.63 4.64 -7.92
N HIS A 61 10.09 3.62 -8.62
CA HIS A 61 9.53 3.23 -9.92
C HIS A 61 8.17 2.58 -9.72
N LEU A 62 8.07 1.62 -8.79
CA LEU A 62 6.80 0.95 -8.54
C LEU A 62 5.75 1.94 -8.02
N SER A 63 6.13 2.82 -7.07
CA SER A 63 5.22 3.85 -6.56
C SER A 63 4.63 4.72 -7.66
N LYS A 64 5.47 5.21 -8.59
CA LYS A 64 4.98 6.05 -9.70
C LYS A 64 4.00 5.32 -10.60
N ALA A 65 4.26 4.04 -10.92
CA ALA A 65 3.38 3.23 -11.75
C ALA A 65 2.02 3.05 -11.07
N VAL A 66 2.02 2.62 -9.81
CA VAL A 66 0.78 2.28 -9.09
C VAL A 66 -0.01 3.50 -8.67
N HIS A 67 0.61 4.67 -8.50
CA HIS A 67 -0.13 5.91 -8.20
C HIS A 67 -1.15 6.25 -9.29
N SER A 68 -0.79 6.07 -10.56
CA SER A 68 -1.71 6.28 -11.68
C SER A 68 -2.87 5.28 -11.60
N MET A 69 -2.55 4.00 -11.39
CA MET A 69 -3.54 2.92 -11.32
C MET A 69 -4.51 3.11 -10.14
N ILE A 70 -3.98 3.44 -8.96
CA ILE A 70 -4.78 3.77 -7.78
C ILE A 70 -5.66 4.97 -8.09
N GLY A 71 -5.15 6.01 -8.75
CA GLY A 71 -5.90 7.21 -9.12
C GLY A 71 -7.18 6.94 -9.93
N GLU A 72 -7.22 5.83 -10.67
CA GLU A 72 -8.36 5.39 -11.47
C GLU A 72 -9.30 4.40 -10.73
N ALA A 73 -8.86 3.87 -9.58
CA ALA A 73 -9.61 2.89 -8.82
C ALA A 73 -10.93 3.45 -8.25
N LYS A 74 -11.95 2.60 -8.19
CA LYS A 74 -13.29 2.94 -7.66
C LYS A 74 -13.43 2.76 -6.15
N VAL A 75 -12.46 2.12 -5.52
CA VAL A 75 -12.41 1.84 -4.07
C VAL A 75 -11.22 2.57 -3.43
N PRO A 76 -11.26 2.85 -2.12
CA PRO A 76 -10.15 3.52 -1.46
C PRO A 76 -8.98 2.56 -1.24
N ILE A 77 -7.77 2.99 -1.59
CA ILE A 77 -6.55 2.20 -1.53
C ILE A 77 -5.47 2.97 -0.78
N ALA A 78 -4.89 2.36 0.25
CA ALA A 78 -3.67 2.87 0.89
C ALA A 78 -2.44 2.19 0.30
N LEU A 79 -1.38 2.97 0.06
CA LEU A 79 -0.08 2.45 -0.37
C LEU A 79 0.84 2.39 0.86
N HIS A 80 1.28 1.18 1.21
CA HIS A 80 1.99 0.87 2.45
C HIS A 80 3.38 0.31 2.19
N TRP A 81 4.38 0.75 2.96
CA TRP A 81 5.70 0.14 2.97
C TRP A 81 5.81 -0.81 4.16
N ASP A 82 6.05 -2.10 3.88
CA ASP A 82 5.97 -3.20 4.83
C ASP A 82 7.36 -3.65 5.31
N HIS A 83 7.46 -3.99 6.60
CA HIS A 83 8.68 -4.43 7.28
C HIS A 83 9.92 -3.56 7.05
N GLY A 84 9.77 -2.27 7.29
CA GLY A 84 10.79 -1.32 6.98
C GLY A 84 11.95 -1.21 7.98
N SER A 85 13.19 -1.30 7.49
CA SER A 85 14.39 -1.06 8.29
C SER A 85 14.83 0.42 8.23
N GLY A 86 14.67 1.12 9.35
CA GLY A 86 15.23 2.46 9.55
C GLY A 86 14.41 3.64 9.03
N LEU A 87 14.71 4.81 9.60
CA LEU A 87 13.98 6.06 9.34
C LEU A 87 14.21 6.63 7.94
N ASP A 88 15.39 6.41 7.35
CA ASP A 88 15.75 6.98 6.05
C ASP A 88 14.92 6.39 4.91
N ILE A 89 14.68 5.07 4.96
CA ILE A 89 13.86 4.38 3.96
C ILE A 89 12.38 4.69 4.18
N ALA A 90 11.91 4.77 5.44
CA ALA A 90 10.56 5.24 5.74
C ALA A 90 10.32 6.64 5.13
N ALA A 91 11.29 7.55 5.29
CA ALA A 91 11.21 8.89 4.71
C ALA A 91 11.26 8.87 3.17
N LEU A 92 12.01 7.93 2.56
CA LEU A 92 12.01 7.72 1.11
C LEU A 92 10.66 7.23 0.60
N ALA A 93 10.01 6.30 1.29
CA ALA A 93 8.67 5.80 0.95
C ALA A 93 7.65 6.95 0.95
N LEU A 94 7.63 7.74 2.03
CA LEU A 94 6.74 8.91 2.14
C LEU A 94 7.00 9.94 1.03
N ARG A 95 8.27 10.26 0.74
CA ARG A 95 8.63 11.15 -0.38
C ARG A 95 8.28 10.56 -1.75
N SER A 96 8.13 9.24 -1.85
CA SER A 96 7.74 8.55 -3.07
C SER A 96 6.22 8.46 -3.23
N GLY A 97 5.43 8.99 -2.28
CA GLY A 97 3.96 9.05 -2.35
C GLY A 97 3.23 8.00 -1.52
N PHE A 98 3.94 7.16 -0.75
CA PHE A 98 3.29 6.21 0.15
C PHE A 98 2.45 6.96 1.19
N THR A 99 1.28 6.42 1.49
CA THR A 99 0.36 6.99 2.50
C THR A 99 0.49 6.30 3.85
N SER A 100 1.33 5.28 3.96
CA SER A 100 1.62 4.55 5.18
C SER A 100 2.98 3.86 5.13
N VAL A 101 3.60 3.68 6.30
CA VAL A 101 4.88 2.98 6.48
C VAL A 101 4.82 2.17 7.77
N MET A 102 5.45 0.99 7.78
CA MET A 102 5.74 0.20 8.97
C MET A 102 7.25 0.21 9.20
N ILE A 103 7.67 0.71 10.37
CA ILE A 103 9.04 0.54 10.85
C ILE A 103 9.03 -0.66 11.78
N ASP A 104 9.76 -1.70 11.41
CA ASP A 104 9.85 -2.92 12.20
C ASP A 104 11.19 -2.98 12.93
N ALA A 105 11.16 -2.62 14.22
CA ALA A 105 12.28 -2.73 15.14
C ALA A 105 12.01 -3.82 16.21
N SER A 106 11.20 -4.83 15.87
CA SER A 106 10.80 -5.87 16.83
C SER A 106 11.94 -6.80 17.27
N ALA A 107 13.04 -6.83 16.50
CA ALA A 107 14.24 -7.61 16.79
C ALA A 107 15.39 -6.80 17.43
N GLU A 108 15.19 -5.51 17.68
CA GLU A 108 16.17 -4.62 18.36
C GLU A 108 16.05 -4.64 19.89
#